data_AF-A0A6N7C837-F1
#
_entry.id   AF-A0A6N7C837-F1
#
_cell.length_a   1.000
_cell.length_b   1.000
_cell.length_c   1.000
_cell.angle_alpha   90.00
_cell.angle_beta   90.00
_cell.angle_gamma   90.00
#
_symmetry.space_group_name_H-M   'P 1'
#
loop_
_entity.id
_entity.type
_entity.pdbx_description
1 polymer ?
#
loop_
_entity_poly.entity_id
_entity_poly.type
_entity_poly.pdbx_seq_one_letter_code
_entity_poly.pdbx_strand_id
1 'polypeptide(L)'
;MPAPKKYDAETQDRAVRMYRDRIDEHGGSKVAARRHVGELLDIAPATLRNWIEREESRQAPGASSSAPDVSAEVARLRREVTELRKANEILKTASAFFAAAEVDRRLR
;
A
#
# COMPACT_ATOMS: atom_id res chain seq x y z
N MET A 1 -8.52 25.39 -7.48
CA MET A 1 -7.16 25.09 -6.96
C MET A 1 -7.28 24.81 -5.47
N PRO A 2 -6.75 23.70 -4.95
CA PRO A 2 -6.73 23.45 -3.50
C PRO A 2 -5.87 24.51 -2.80
N ALA A 3 -6.26 24.92 -1.60
CA ALA A 3 -5.52 25.89 -0.80
C ALA A 3 -4.10 25.36 -0.48
N PRO A 4 -3.07 26.24 -0.47
CA PRO A 4 -1.72 25.84 -0.08
C PRO A 4 -1.71 25.33 1.36
N LYS A 5 -1.13 24.14 1.57
CA LYS A 5 -1.01 23.56 2.90
C LYS A 5 0.12 24.25 3.67
N LYS A 6 -0.11 24.51 4.96
CA LYS A 6 0.88 25.13 5.87
C LYS A 6 2.13 24.27 6.08
N TYR A 7 2.00 22.94 5.94
CA TYR A 7 3.08 21.98 6.09
C TYR A 7 3.12 21.08 4.85
N ASP A 8 4.32 20.78 4.37
CA ASP A 8 4.54 19.83 3.28
C ASP A 8 4.39 18.37 3.78
N ALA A 9 4.39 17.43 2.83
CA ALA A 9 4.24 16.01 3.14
C ALA A 9 5.46 15.46 3.91
N GLU A 10 6.67 15.91 3.57
CA GLU A 10 7.91 15.46 4.20
C GLU A 10 7.95 15.82 5.69
N THR A 11 7.55 17.04 6.05
CA THR A 11 7.45 17.49 7.44
C THR A 11 6.43 16.65 8.21
N GLN A 12 5.28 16.37 7.60
CA GLN A 12 4.25 15.54 8.20
C GLN A 12 4.77 14.12 8.46
N ASP A 13 5.39 13.48 7.47
CA ASP A 13 5.88 12.10 7.56
C ASP A 13 7.03 11.98 8.57
N ARG A 14 7.93 12.98 8.59
CA ARG A 14 8.99 13.08 9.60
C ARG A 14 8.41 13.17 11.01
N ALA A 15 7.39 14.00 11.22
CA ALA A 15 6.79 14.20 12.52
C ALA A 15 6.07 12.94 13.04
N VAL A 16 5.34 12.24 12.17
CA VAL A 16 4.67 10.97 12.51
C VAL A 16 5.69 9.88 12.86
N ARG A 17 6.80 9.80 12.13
CA ARG A 17 7.89 8.86 12.41
C ARG A 17 8.56 9.14 13.76
N MET A 18 8.96 10.38 14.04
CA MET A 18 9.53 10.74 15.35
C MET A 18 8.59 10.42 16.52
N TYR A 19 7.27 10.58 16.32
CA TYR A 19 6.29 10.17 17.31
C TYR A 19 6.29 8.65 17.56
N ARG A 20 6.36 7.84 16.50
CA ARG A 20 6.41 6.36 16.61
C ARG A 20 7.67 5.90 17.30
N ASP A 21 8.82 6.38 16.85
CA ASP A 21 10.13 6.04 17.43
C ASP A 21 10.12 6.29 18.95
N ARG A 22 9.57 7.44 19.38
CA ARG A 22 9.44 7.77 20.80
C ARG A 22 8.48 6.86 21.58
N ILE A 23 7.38 6.43 20.96
CA ILE A 23 6.44 5.50 21.59
C ILE A 23 7.09 4.14 21.77
N ASP A 24 7.84 3.68 20.77
CA ASP A 24 8.51 2.38 20.77
C ASP A 24 9.69 2.35 21.75
N GLU A 25 10.49 3.43 21.83
CA GLU A 25 11.67 3.51 22.71
C GLU A 25 11.34 3.69 24.19
N HIS A 26 10.26 4.40 24.53
CA HIS A 26 10.00 4.82 25.91
C HIS A 26 8.71 4.24 26.51
N GLY A 27 7.90 3.52 25.72
CA GLY A 27 6.62 2.96 26.18
C GLY A 27 5.67 4.01 26.78
N GLY A 28 5.85 5.28 26.38
CA GLY A 28 5.31 6.43 27.08
C GLY A 28 3.88 6.81 26.68
N SER A 29 3.28 7.74 27.44
CA SER A 29 1.96 8.31 27.14
C SER A 29 1.94 8.96 25.76
N LYS A 30 0.93 8.62 24.93
CA LYS A 30 0.69 9.22 23.61
C LYS A 30 0.62 10.76 23.67
N VAL A 31 0.09 11.31 24.75
CA VAL A 31 0.00 12.76 24.94
C VAL A 31 1.38 13.38 25.14
N ALA A 32 2.22 12.75 25.97
CA ALA A 32 3.58 13.21 26.22
C ALA A 32 4.45 13.13 24.96
N ALA A 33 4.30 12.06 24.17
CA ALA A 33 5.01 11.92 22.90
C ALA A 33 4.63 13.02 21.90
N ARG A 34 3.33 13.32 21.74
CA ARG A 34 2.87 14.40 20.85
C ARG A 34 3.32 15.78 21.30
N ARG A 35 3.32 16.06 22.61
CA ARG A 35 3.83 17.33 23.16
C ARG A 35 5.31 17.51 22.85
N HIS A 36 6.11 16.49 23.14
CA HIS A 36 7.55 16.53 22.91
C HIS A 36 7.90 16.73 21.43
N VAL A 37 7.29 15.95 20.53
CA VAL A 37 7.51 16.11 19.08
C VAL A 37 7.01 17.47 18.59
N GLY A 38 5.90 17.96 19.14
CA GLY A 38 5.36 19.28 18.81
C GLY A 38 6.29 20.42 19.21
N GLU A 39 6.91 20.33 20.39
CA GLU A 39 7.92 21.29 20.86
C GLU A 39 9.18 21.26 19.97
N LEU A 40 9.63 20.08 19.55
CA LEU A 40 10.84 19.94 18.70
C LEU A 40 10.64 20.50 17.28
N LEU A 41 9.45 20.39 16.73
CA LEU A 41 9.15 20.75 15.33
C LEU A 41 8.36 22.05 15.20
N ASP A 42 8.03 22.71 16.31
CA ASP A 42 7.11 23.85 16.38
C ASP A 42 5.74 23.57 15.73
N ILE A 43 5.17 22.40 16.06
CA ILE A 43 3.89 21.94 15.54
C ILE A 43 2.93 21.72 16.71
N ALA A 44 1.73 22.27 16.59
CA ALA A 44 0.69 22.09 17.61
C ALA A 44 0.41 20.59 17.85
N PRO A 45 0.38 20.11 19.11
CA PRO A 45 0.14 18.69 19.40
C PRO A 45 -1.20 18.16 18.85
N ALA A 46 -2.20 19.03 18.72
CA ALA A 46 -3.48 18.70 18.08
C ALA A 46 -3.33 18.41 16.57
N THR A 47 -2.46 19.15 15.89
CA THR A 47 -2.14 18.91 14.47
C THR A 47 -1.43 17.57 14.30
N LEU A 48 -0.45 17.27 15.17
CA LEU A 48 0.23 15.96 15.18
C LEU A 48 -0.76 14.82 15.42
N ARG A 49 -1.69 14.98 16.37
CA ARG A 49 -2.75 14.00 16.62
C ARG A 49 -3.54 13.69 15.35
N ASN A 50 -4.00 14.72 14.63
CA ASN A 50 -4.78 14.53 13.40
C ASN A 50 -3.99 13.79 12.32
N TRP A 51 -2.69 14.05 12.21
CA TRP A 51 -1.82 13.37 11.26
C TRP A 51 -1.62 11.89 11.61
N ILE A 52 -1.40 11.60 12.89
CA ILE A 52 -1.25 10.23 13.40
C ILE A 52 -2.54 9.44 13.20
N GLU A 53 -3.69 9.99 13.59
CA GLU A 53 -4.99 9.31 13.44
C GLU A 53 -5.34 9.05 11.97
N ARG A 54 -5.02 9.99 11.07
CA ARG A 54 -5.21 9.81 9.62
C ARG A 54 -4.33 8.69 9.07
N GLU A 55 -3.09 8.59 9.53
CA GLU A 55 -2.15 7.55 9.11
C GLU A 55 -2.53 6.18 9.70
N GLU A 56 -2.91 6.10 10.97
CA GLU A 56 -3.45 4.89 11.60
C GLU A 56 -4.71 4.39 10.86
N SER A 57 -5.59 5.33 10.49
CA SER A 57 -6.78 5.01 9.68
C SER A 57 -6.40 4.49 8.30
N ARG A 58 -5.39 5.07 7.63
CA ARG A 58 -4.90 4.58 6.33
C ARG A 58 -4.30 3.18 6.41
N GLN A 59 -3.68 2.83 7.54
CA GLN A 59 -3.03 1.54 7.75
C GLN A 59 -4.00 0.47 8.27
N ALA A 60 -5.22 0.84 8.69
CA ALA A 60 -6.21 -0.09 9.17
C ALA A 60 -6.68 -1.04 8.04
N PRO A 61 -6.76 -2.35 8.29
CA PRO A 61 -7.24 -3.32 7.30
C PRO A 61 -8.71 -3.02 6.97
N GLY A 62 -8.96 -2.50 5.77
CA GLY A 62 -10.29 -2.09 5.31
C GLY A 62 -10.45 -0.59 5.03
N ALA A 63 -9.47 0.24 5.36
CA ALA A 63 -9.43 1.59 4.84
C ALA A 63 -9.06 1.53 3.36
N SER A 64 -10.07 1.64 2.51
CA SER A 64 -9.88 1.88 1.09
C SER A 64 -8.97 3.09 0.96
N SER A 65 -7.74 2.86 0.51
CA SER A 65 -6.84 3.92 0.08
C SER A 65 -7.59 4.71 -0.99
N SER A 66 -8.09 5.91 -0.66
CA SER A 66 -8.62 6.88 -1.61
C SER A 66 -7.49 7.48 -2.46
N ALA A 67 -6.60 6.64 -2.99
CA ALA A 67 -5.86 6.92 -4.21
C ALA A 67 -6.68 6.27 -5.34
N PRO A 68 -7.53 7.03 -6.07
CA PRO A 68 -8.39 6.47 -7.12
C PRO A 68 -7.60 5.72 -8.21
N ASP A 69 -6.30 6.00 -8.31
CA ASP A 69 -5.39 5.41 -9.28
C ASP A 69 -4.94 3.98 -8.90
N VAL A 70 -4.72 3.71 -7.61
CA VAL A 70 -4.18 2.41 -7.15
C VAL A 70 -5.24 1.31 -7.22
N SER A 71 -6.49 1.61 -6.88
CA SER A 71 -7.58 0.62 -6.95
C SER A 71 -7.94 0.27 -8.39
N ALA A 72 -7.92 1.25 -9.29
CA ALA A 72 -8.12 1.06 -10.72
C ALA A 72 -7.01 0.21 -11.34
N GLU A 73 -5.75 0.49 -10.99
CA GLU A 73 -4.60 -0.28 -11.47
C GLU A 73 -4.63 -1.73 -10.97
N VAL A 74 -4.97 -1.96 -9.69
CA VAL A 74 -5.12 -3.32 -9.15
C VAL A 74 -6.24 -4.08 -9.85
N ALA A 75 -7.36 -3.43 -10.17
CA ALA A 75 -8.44 -4.06 -10.92
C ALA A 75 -8.02 -4.40 -12.36
N ARG A 76 -7.27 -3.53 -13.02
CA ARG A 76 -6.70 -3.76 -14.36
C ARG A 76 -5.74 -4.95 -14.33
N LEU A 77 -4.77 -4.94 -13.43
CA LEU A 77 -3.77 -6.00 -13.27
C LEU A 77 -4.43 -7.35 -12.97
N ARG A 78 -5.48 -7.38 -12.14
CA ARG A 78 -6.22 -8.62 -11.87
C ARG A 78 -6.87 -9.21 -13.12
N ARG A 79 -7.47 -8.38 -13.97
CA ARG A 79 -8.06 -8.82 -15.25
C ARG A 79 -7.00 -9.33 -16.21
N GLU A 80 -5.87 -8.64 -16.29
CA GLU A 80 -4.75 -9.05 -17.13
C GLU A 80 -4.17 -10.41 -16.68
N VAL A 81 -3.97 -10.60 -15.37
CA VAL A 81 -3.53 -11.89 -14.82
C VAL A 81 -4.52 -13.01 -15.13
N THR A 82 -5.84 -12.77 -15.07
CA THR A 82 -6.83 -13.80 -15.41
C THR A 82 -6.80 -14.18 -16.88
N GLU A 83 -6.66 -13.21 -17.78
CA GLU A 83 -6.57 -13.48 -19.23
C GLU A 83 -5.27 -14.21 -19.58
N LEU A 84 -4.15 -13.77 -19.02
CA LEU A 84 -2.85 -14.44 -19.20
C LEU A 84 -2.89 -15.90 -18.72
N ARG A 85 -3.52 -16.18 -17.57
CA ARG A 85 -3.70 -17.55 -17.08
C ARG A 85 -4.54 -18.40 -18.03
N LYS A 86 -5.64 -17.85 -18.54
CA LYS A 86 -6.51 -18.53 -19.49
C LYS A 86 -5.77 -18.86 -20.79
N ALA A 87 -5.00 -17.91 -21.33
CA ALA A 87 -4.15 -18.13 -22.50
C ALA A 87 -3.10 -19.21 -22.23
N ASN A 88 -2.48 -19.20 -21.06
CA ASN A 88 -1.47 -20.19 -20.67
C ASN A 88 -2.06 -21.61 -20.61
N GLU A 89 -3.29 -21.76 -20.10
CA GLU A 89 -3.99 -23.05 -20.10
C GLU A 89 -4.32 -23.55 -21.51
N ILE A 90 -4.73 -22.66 -22.42
CA ILE A 90 -4.93 -23.01 -23.85
C ILE A 90 -3.61 -23.46 -24.49
N LEU A 91 -2.50 -22.76 -24.21
CA LEU A 91 -1.19 -23.13 -24.76
C LEU A 91 -0.68 -24.46 -24.20
N LYS A 92 -0.86 -24.70 -22.89
CA LYS A 92 -0.50 -25.99 -22.26
C LYS A 92 -1.30 -27.15 -22.85
N THR A 93 -2.62 -26.99 -22.96
CA THR A 93 -3.49 -28.01 -23.55
C THR A 93 -3.12 -28.29 -25.00
N ALA A 94 -2.94 -27.26 -25.83
CA ALA A 94 -2.47 -27.42 -27.21
C ALA A 94 -1.12 -28.14 -27.28
N SER A 95 -0.17 -27.76 -26.43
CA SER A 95 1.15 -28.39 -26.35
C SER A 95 1.05 -29.87 -25.97
N ALA A 96 0.16 -30.23 -25.03
CA ALA A 96 -0.10 -31.61 -24.66
C ALA A 96 -0.71 -32.42 -25.82
N PHE A 97 -1.65 -31.84 -26.58
CA PHE A 97 -2.20 -32.47 -27.79
C PHE A 97 -1.14 -32.73 -28.85
N PHE A 98 -0.29 -31.74 -29.15
CA PHE A 98 0.78 -31.90 -30.14
C PHE A 98 1.82 -32.93 -29.69
N ALA A 99 2.18 -32.95 -28.40
CA ALA A 99 3.09 -33.95 -27.87
C ALA A 99 2.52 -35.37 -27.99
N ALA A 100 1.23 -35.57 -27.68
CA ALA A 100 0.57 -36.87 -27.82
C ALA A 100 0.52 -37.34 -29.29
N ALA A 101 0.21 -36.43 -30.23
CA ALA A 101 0.20 -36.74 -31.66
C ALA A 101 1.59 -37.03 -32.24
N GLU A 102 2.64 -36.43 -31.69
CA GLU A 102 4.03 -36.76 -32.04
C GLU A 102 4.42 -38.15 -31.52
N VAL A 103 4.00 -38.53 -30.32
CA VAL A 103 4.24 -39.87 -29.76
C VAL A 103 3.52 -40.94 -30.58
N ASP A 104 2.24 -40.73 -30.93
CA ASP A 104 1.46 -41.69 -31.74
C ASP A 104 2.10 -41.95 -33.12
N ARG A 105 2.66 -40.91 -33.75
CA ARG A 105 3.38 -41.05 -35.03
C ARG A 105 4.69 -41.84 -34.94
N ARG A 106 5.36 -41.84 -33.78
CA ARG A 106 6.61 -42.59 -33.57
C ARG A 106 6.39 -44.05 -33.21
N LEU A 107 5.18 -44.41 -32.76
CA LEU A 107 4.82 -45.78 -32.37
C LEU A 107 4.20 -46.60 -33.51
N ARG A 108 3.90 -45.99 -34.66
CA ARG A 108 3.51 -46.64 -35.92
C ARG A 108 4.70 -46.83 -36.84
#